data_AF-A0A957ZYU8-F1
#
_entry.id   AF-A0A957ZYU8-F1
#
_cell.length_a   1.000
_cell.length_b   1.000
_cell.length_c   1.000
_cell.angle_alpha   90.00
_cell.angle_beta   90.00
_cell.angle_gamma   90.00
#
_symmetry.space_group_name_H-M   'P 1'
#
loop_
_entity.id
_entity.type
_entity.pdbx_description
1 polymer ?
#
loop_
_entity_poly.entity_id
_entity_poly.type
_entity_poly.pdbx_seq_one_letter_code
_entity_poly.pdbx_strand_id
1 'polypeptide(L)'
;MTLLLGIDLGTSSVKSVLFDPHQAKIVATAAQEYPIDKPLPDRAEQDPESWWQATVETVRRVIATADRSRVAAISFSGQMHGTLLLDSQGQPLHPAIIWADQRSAETCQTLIETVGAERYAAITGTLPAAGFMGATLVWLAHHQPDLLDRTHKVIFPKDYLRLRLTGHIATDVSDAAG
;
A
#
# COMPACT_ATOMS: atom_id res chain seq x y z
N MET A 1 27.96 3.21 15.69
CA MET A 1 26.80 4.06 16.02
C MET A 1 25.63 3.65 15.15
N THR A 2 24.45 3.47 15.72
CA THR A 2 23.29 2.87 15.04
C THR A 2 22.63 3.81 14.04
N LEU A 3 22.05 3.28 12.97
CA LEU A 3 21.25 3.99 11.97
C LEU A 3 19.88 3.31 11.79
N LEU A 4 18.88 4.09 11.44
CA LEU A 4 17.50 3.63 11.15
C LEU A 4 17.15 3.97 9.70
N LEU A 5 16.54 3.03 8.99
CA LEU A 5 16.03 3.23 7.62
C LEU A 5 14.51 3.41 7.67
N GLY A 6 14.02 4.55 7.19
CA GLY A 6 12.59 4.78 6.94
C GLY A 6 12.29 4.70 5.45
N ILE A 7 11.20 4.03 5.07
CA ILE A 7 10.70 3.95 3.70
C ILE A 7 9.27 4.49 3.69
N ASP A 8 8.99 5.49 2.85
CA ASP A 8 7.66 6.08 2.66
C ASP A 8 7.15 5.81 1.25
N LEU A 9 6.21 4.87 1.10
CA LEU A 9 5.58 4.52 -0.16
C LEU A 9 4.43 5.49 -0.49
N GLY A 10 4.76 6.64 -1.08
CA GLY A 10 3.74 7.61 -1.51
C GLY A 10 2.95 7.17 -2.73
N THR A 11 1.97 7.97 -3.14
CA THR A 11 1.15 7.65 -4.32
C THR A 11 1.91 7.84 -5.64
N SER A 12 2.85 8.80 -5.75
CA SER A 12 3.61 9.05 -7.00
C SER A 12 5.12 8.77 -6.89
N SER A 13 5.61 8.51 -5.68
CA SER A 13 7.03 8.25 -5.43
C SER A 13 7.23 7.53 -4.10
N VAL A 14 8.32 6.77 -4.03
CA VAL A 14 8.85 6.24 -2.76
C VAL A 14 10.02 7.09 -2.32
N LYS A 15 10.11 7.32 -1.01
CA LYS A 15 11.24 8.02 -0.38
C LYS A 15 11.89 7.11 0.65
N SER A 16 13.22 7.05 0.64
CA SER A 16 14.01 6.38 1.66
C SER A 16 14.82 7.40 2.45
N VAL A 17 14.87 7.24 3.77
CA VAL A 17 15.60 8.11 4.70
C VAL A 17 16.49 7.27 5.59
N LEU A 18 17.77 7.60 5.64
CA LEU A 18 18.71 7.04 6.61
C LEU A 18 18.90 8.05 7.74
N PHE A 19 18.59 7.67 8.97
CA PHE A 19 18.55 8.54 10.13
C PHE A 19 19.50 8.05 11.23
N ASP A 20 20.25 8.99 11.83
CA ASP A 20 21.06 8.76 13.03
C ASP A 20 20.28 9.25 14.26
N PRO A 21 19.77 8.34 15.11
CA PRO A 21 18.97 8.70 16.28
C PRO A 21 19.79 9.29 17.42
N HIS A 22 21.10 9.04 17.48
CA HIS A 22 21.96 9.60 18.53
C HIS A 22 22.27 11.07 18.27
N GLN A 23 22.39 11.44 17.00
CA GLN A 23 22.62 12.82 16.57
C GLN A 23 21.32 13.54 16.17
N ALA A 24 20.18 12.84 16.19
CA ALA A 24 18.89 13.31 15.69
C ALA A 24 18.99 13.91 14.27
N LYS A 25 19.72 13.23 13.37
CA LYS A 25 20.09 13.79 12.06
C LYS A 25 19.75 12.85 10.91
N ILE A 26 19.26 13.44 9.82
CA ILE A 26 19.16 12.76 8.52
C ILE A 26 20.56 12.64 7.91
N VAL A 27 21.00 11.41 7.70
CA VAL A 27 22.29 11.08 7.07
C VAL A 27 22.18 11.18 5.54
N ALA A 28 21.10 10.61 4.98
CA ALA A 28 20.84 10.63 3.55
C ALA A 28 19.35 10.48 3.26
N THR A 29 18.93 10.99 2.10
CA THR A 29 17.60 10.77 1.54
C THR A 29 17.71 10.40 0.06
N ALA A 30 16.73 9.63 -0.40
CA ALA A 30 16.55 9.34 -1.82
C ALA A 30 15.06 9.27 -2.12
N ALA A 31 14.70 9.65 -3.34
CA ALA A 31 13.34 9.52 -3.85
C ALA A 31 13.41 8.96 -5.28
N GLN A 32 12.38 8.21 -5.65
CA GLN A 32 12.17 7.69 -7.00
C GLN A 32 10.68 7.74 -7.32
N GLU A 33 10.35 8.34 -8.46
CA GLU A 33 8.97 8.44 -8.96
C GLU A 33 8.58 7.17 -9.73
N TYR A 34 7.29 6.89 -9.74
CA TYR A 34 6.64 5.85 -10.54
C TYR A 34 5.26 6.31 -11.00
N PRO A 35 4.75 5.76 -12.13
CA PRO A 35 3.48 6.21 -12.69
C PRO A 35 2.28 5.78 -11.83
N ILE A 36 1.16 6.45 -12.09
CA ILE A 36 -0.18 5.99 -11.74
C ILE A 36 -0.88 5.71 -13.07
N ASP A 37 -1.26 4.46 -13.27
CA ASP A 37 -1.97 4.03 -14.47
C ASP A 37 -3.44 4.42 -14.35
N LYS A 38 -3.97 5.06 -15.41
CA LYS A 38 -5.36 5.50 -15.49
C LYS A 38 -6.02 4.90 -16.72
N PRO A 39 -6.34 3.59 -16.71
CA PRO A 39 -6.88 2.91 -17.89
C PRO A 39 -8.24 3.46 -18.33
N LEU A 40 -9.03 4.01 -17.39
CA LEU A 40 -10.27 4.75 -17.65
C LEU A 40 -10.37 5.96 -16.69
N PRO A 41 -11.27 6.94 -16.93
CA PRO A 41 -11.35 8.16 -16.12
C PRO A 41 -11.59 7.94 -14.62
N ASP A 42 -12.28 6.86 -14.25
CA ASP A 42 -12.59 6.48 -12.87
C ASP A 42 -11.56 5.51 -12.26
N ARG A 43 -10.48 5.18 -13.00
CA ARG A 43 -9.50 4.16 -12.61
C ARG A 43 -8.18 4.79 -12.22
N ALA A 44 -7.63 4.35 -11.10
CA ALA A 44 -6.29 4.66 -10.66
C ALA A 44 -5.64 3.39 -10.13
N GLU A 45 -4.63 2.92 -10.85
CA GLU A 45 -3.94 1.67 -10.58
C GLU A 45 -2.42 1.88 -10.53
N GLN A 46 -1.72 0.97 -9.86
CA GLN A 46 -0.26 0.96 -9.84
C GLN A 46 0.27 -0.46 -9.91
N ASP A 47 1.32 -0.66 -10.68
CA ASP A 47 2.09 -1.89 -10.68
C ASP A 47 2.90 -2.04 -9.37
N PRO A 48 2.66 -3.08 -8.56
CA PRO A 48 3.42 -3.31 -7.34
C PRO A 48 4.91 -3.53 -7.58
N GLU A 49 5.31 -4.05 -8.74
CA GLU A 49 6.73 -4.22 -9.04
C GLU A 49 7.45 -2.87 -9.22
N SER A 50 6.76 -1.87 -9.76
CA SER A 50 7.29 -0.49 -9.83
C SER A 50 7.60 0.08 -8.44
N TRP A 51 6.74 -0.18 -7.44
CA TRP A 51 7.02 0.19 -6.05
C TRP A 51 8.26 -0.51 -5.51
N TRP A 52 8.40 -1.82 -5.78
CA TRP A 52 9.53 -2.60 -5.31
C TRP A 52 10.85 -2.12 -5.90
N GLN A 53 10.92 -1.96 -7.22
CA GLN A 53 12.13 -1.53 -7.91
C GLN A 53 12.58 -0.14 -7.44
N ALA A 54 11.64 0.81 -7.35
CA ALA A 54 11.91 2.15 -6.84
C ALA A 54 12.37 2.13 -5.36
N THR A 55 11.80 1.23 -4.54
CA THR A 55 12.24 1.06 -3.15
C THR A 55 13.67 0.53 -3.08
N VAL A 56 13.99 -0.52 -3.85
CA VAL A 56 15.34 -1.08 -3.91
C VAL A 56 16.36 -0.03 -4.35
N GLU A 57 16.02 0.79 -5.36
CA GLU A 57 16.89 1.85 -5.84
C GLU A 57 17.15 2.92 -4.76
N THR A 58 16.09 3.46 -4.15
CA THR A 58 16.22 4.51 -3.14
C THR A 58 16.94 4.01 -1.89
N VAL A 59 16.67 2.78 -1.46
CA VAL A 59 17.37 2.14 -0.33
C VAL A 59 18.85 1.98 -0.66
N ARG A 60 19.21 1.46 -1.84
CA ARG A 60 20.62 1.32 -2.27
C ARG A 60 21.36 2.65 -2.25
N ARG A 61 20.71 3.72 -2.72
CA ARG A 61 21.30 5.07 -2.73
C ARG A 61 21.59 5.59 -1.31
N VAL A 62 20.67 5.43 -0.36
CA VAL A 62 20.89 5.95 1.00
C VAL A 62 21.88 5.09 1.79
N ILE A 63 21.85 3.76 1.66
CA ILE A 63 22.78 2.91 2.41
C ILE A 63 24.22 2.99 1.87
N ALA A 64 24.42 3.41 0.63
CA ALA A 64 25.75 3.63 0.06
C ALA A 64 26.49 4.82 0.71
N THR A 65 25.78 5.70 1.43
CA THR A 65 26.40 6.86 2.10
C THR A 65 26.92 6.54 3.51
N ALA A 66 26.77 5.31 3.99
CA ALA A 66 27.19 4.89 5.33
C ALA A 66 27.61 3.42 5.35
N ASP A 67 28.22 2.98 6.46
CA ASP A 67 28.41 1.55 6.69
C ASP A 67 27.06 0.87 6.97
N ARG A 68 26.59 0.07 6.02
CA ARG A 68 25.33 -0.68 6.10
C ARG A 68 25.19 -1.59 7.33
N SER A 69 26.30 -2.04 7.93
CA SER A 69 26.27 -2.87 9.14
C SER A 69 25.68 -2.12 10.34
N ARG A 70 25.61 -0.78 10.25
CA ARG A 70 25.04 0.09 11.28
C ARG A 70 23.52 0.22 11.20
N VAL A 71 22.88 -0.23 10.11
CA VAL A 71 21.41 -0.15 9.97
C VAL A 71 20.78 -1.21 10.87
N ALA A 72 20.19 -0.79 11.99
CA ALA A 72 19.63 -1.71 12.98
C ALA A 72 18.16 -2.03 12.75
N ALA A 73 17.43 -1.16 12.05
CA ALA A 73 16.01 -1.37 11.80
C ALA A 73 15.56 -0.69 10.50
N ILE A 74 14.47 -1.22 9.94
CA ILE A 74 13.72 -0.67 8.82
C ILE A 74 12.30 -0.41 9.29
N SER A 75 11.76 0.76 8.99
CA SER A 75 10.35 1.10 9.24
C SER A 75 9.69 1.57 7.94
N PHE A 76 8.37 1.44 7.90
CA PHE A 76 7.55 1.76 6.74
C PHE A 76 6.48 2.79 7.09
N SER A 77 6.25 3.68 6.14
CA SER A 77 5.09 4.54 5.96
C SER A 77 4.60 4.33 4.53
N GLY A 78 3.35 4.67 4.24
CA GLY A 78 2.88 4.64 2.87
C GLY A 78 1.50 5.23 2.72
N GLN A 79 1.08 5.31 1.46
CA GLN A 79 -0.29 5.61 1.11
C GLN A 79 -1.24 4.61 1.79
N MET A 80 -2.24 5.15 2.48
CA MET A 80 -3.32 4.38 3.09
C MET A 80 -4.33 3.95 2.04
N HIS A 81 -5.10 2.92 2.38
CA HIS A 81 -6.07 2.27 1.48
C HIS A 81 -5.42 1.70 0.21
N GLY A 82 -6.26 1.31 -0.73
CA GLY A 82 -5.86 0.54 -1.89
C GLY A 82 -5.91 -0.98 -1.64
N THR A 83 -6.06 -1.71 -2.73
CA THR A 83 -6.34 -3.14 -2.74
C THR A 83 -5.36 -3.84 -3.66
N LEU A 84 -4.52 -4.70 -3.09
CA LEU A 84 -3.67 -5.61 -3.85
C LEU A 84 -4.09 -7.06 -3.61
N LEU A 85 -4.43 -7.75 -4.70
CA LEU A 85 -4.85 -9.14 -4.70
C LEU A 85 -3.64 -10.03 -4.98
N LEU A 86 -3.39 -11.00 -4.10
CA LEU A 86 -2.29 -11.94 -4.22
C LEU A 86 -2.81 -13.37 -4.40
N ASP A 87 -2.09 -14.15 -5.21
CA ASP A 87 -2.30 -15.59 -5.30
C ASP A 87 -1.69 -16.37 -4.13
N SER A 88 -1.80 -17.70 -4.17
CA SER A 88 -1.24 -18.59 -3.13
C SER A 88 0.29 -18.56 -3.02
N GLN A 89 0.98 -18.04 -4.03
CA GLN A 89 2.44 -17.87 -4.06
C GLN A 89 2.86 -16.44 -3.69
N GLY A 90 1.91 -15.60 -3.23
CA GLY A 90 2.16 -14.21 -2.89
C GLY A 90 2.44 -13.31 -4.08
N GLN A 91 2.09 -13.73 -5.30
CA GLN A 91 2.28 -12.93 -6.51
C GLN A 91 1.04 -12.05 -6.77
N PRO A 92 1.23 -10.77 -7.16
CA PRO A 92 0.15 -9.92 -7.63
C PRO A 92 -0.65 -10.55 -8.77
N LEU A 93 -1.96 -10.61 -8.62
CA LEU A 93 -2.89 -11.08 -9.66
C LEU A 93 -3.33 -9.98 -10.63
N HIS A 94 -3.20 -8.73 -10.20
CA HIS A 94 -3.67 -7.52 -10.88
C HIS A 94 -2.86 -6.31 -10.37
N PRO A 95 -2.71 -5.23 -11.16
CA PRO A 95 -2.29 -3.93 -10.63
C PRO A 95 -3.06 -3.57 -9.35
N ALA A 96 -2.40 -2.94 -8.39
CA ALA A 96 -3.07 -2.49 -7.18
C ALA A 96 -4.07 -1.39 -7.52
N ILE A 97 -5.32 -1.55 -7.08
CA ILE A 97 -6.35 -0.52 -7.18
C ILE A 97 -6.13 0.44 -6.03
N ILE A 98 -5.67 1.67 -6.28
CA ILE A 98 -5.24 2.58 -5.21
C ILE A 98 -6.38 3.47 -4.69
N TRP A 99 -6.14 4.18 -3.57
CA TRP A 99 -7.14 5.00 -2.89
C TRP A 99 -7.80 6.08 -3.77
N ALA A 100 -7.12 6.53 -4.83
CA ALA A 100 -7.63 7.53 -5.74
C ALA A 100 -8.67 6.98 -6.74
N ASP A 101 -8.82 5.65 -6.80
CA ASP A 101 -9.72 4.97 -7.73
C ASP A 101 -11.20 5.21 -7.37
N GLN A 102 -12.02 5.50 -8.37
CA GLN A 102 -13.43 5.86 -8.19
C GLN A 102 -14.39 4.76 -8.69
N ARG A 103 -13.89 3.59 -9.13
CA ARG A 103 -14.74 2.54 -9.73
C ARG A 103 -15.85 2.05 -8.81
N SER A 104 -15.60 2.08 -7.51
CA SER A 104 -16.51 1.58 -6.48
C SER A 104 -17.42 2.67 -5.90
N ALA A 105 -17.52 3.85 -6.53
CA ALA A 105 -18.34 4.94 -6.03
C ALA A 105 -19.82 4.55 -5.89
N GLU A 106 -20.40 3.88 -6.89
CA GLU A 106 -21.78 3.36 -6.81
C GLU A 106 -21.92 2.26 -5.76
N THR A 107 -20.89 1.41 -5.60
CA THR A 107 -20.85 0.37 -4.57
C THR A 107 -20.92 0.94 -3.16
N CYS A 108 -20.33 2.12 -2.91
CA CYS A 108 -20.46 2.80 -1.61
C CYS A 108 -21.92 3.12 -1.29
N GLN A 109 -22.69 3.59 -2.28
CA GLN A 109 -24.11 3.89 -2.09
C GLN A 109 -24.89 2.60 -1.76
N THR A 110 -24.66 1.53 -2.53
CA THR A 110 -25.29 0.23 -2.26
C THR A 110 -24.95 -0.33 -0.88
N LEU A 111 -23.70 -0.17 -0.43
CA LEU A 111 -23.28 -0.57 0.92
C LEU A 111 -24.03 0.19 2.01
N ILE A 112 -24.20 1.50 1.84
CA ILE A 112 -24.98 2.33 2.78
C ILE A 112 -26.45 1.91 2.80
N GLU A 113 -27.05 1.67 1.63
CA GLU A 113 -28.45 1.23 1.53
C GLU A 113 -28.68 -0.15 2.16
N THR A 114 -27.70 -1.04 2.03
CA THR A 114 -27.81 -2.42 2.52
C THR A 114 -27.52 -2.55 4.01
N VAL A 115 -26.47 -1.87 4.50
CA VAL A 115 -25.98 -2.01 5.89
C VAL A 115 -26.58 -0.93 6.80
N GLY A 116 -26.86 0.26 6.25
CA GLY A 116 -27.19 1.47 7.00
C GLY A 116 -25.94 2.24 7.41
N ALA A 117 -25.94 3.56 7.18
CA ALA A 117 -24.79 4.43 7.44
C ALA A 117 -24.31 4.40 8.90
N GLU A 118 -25.22 4.51 9.86
CA GLU A 118 -24.90 4.49 11.29
C GLU A 118 -24.27 3.17 11.71
N ARG A 119 -24.83 2.05 11.23
CA ARG A 119 -24.32 0.72 11.54
C ARG A 119 -22.95 0.50 10.92
N TYR A 120 -22.75 0.93 9.66
CA TYR A 120 -21.47 0.81 8.99
C TYR A 120 -20.40 1.57 9.78
N ALA A 121 -20.64 2.86 10.06
CA ALA A 121 -19.70 3.70 10.82
C ALA A 121 -19.45 3.19 12.24
N ALA A 122 -20.45 2.61 12.91
CA ALA A 122 -20.26 2.02 14.24
C ALA A 122 -19.32 0.80 14.25
N ILE A 123 -19.21 0.07 13.13
CA ILE A 123 -18.35 -1.10 12.99
C ILE A 123 -16.96 -0.71 12.51
N THR A 124 -16.87 0.15 11.51
CA THR A 124 -15.61 0.46 10.81
C THR A 124 -14.95 1.76 11.27
N GLY A 125 -15.69 2.62 11.98
CA GLY A 125 -15.23 3.96 12.37
C GLY A 125 -15.31 5.01 11.26
N THR A 126 -15.73 4.65 10.04
CA THR A 126 -15.83 5.55 8.88
C THR A 126 -16.96 5.13 7.93
N LEU A 127 -17.40 6.02 7.04
CA LEU A 127 -18.30 5.67 5.94
C LEU A 127 -17.51 4.99 4.79
N PRO A 128 -18.15 4.15 3.96
CA PRO A 128 -17.50 3.59 2.79
C PRO A 128 -17.13 4.72 1.82
N ALA A 129 -15.92 4.64 1.26
CA ALA A 129 -15.42 5.57 0.26
C ALA A 129 -14.86 4.79 -0.94
N ALA A 130 -14.94 5.39 -2.12
CA ALA A 130 -14.35 4.77 -3.31
C ALA A 130 -12.83 4.66 -3.15
N GLY A 131 -12.25 3.56 -3.63
CA GLY A 131 -10.82 3.26 -3.45
C GLY A 131 -10.45 2.65 -2.09
N PHE A 132 -11.40 2.54 -1.15
CA PHE A 132 -11.19 1.81 0.11
C PHE A 132 -11.42 0.31 -0.11
N MET A 133 -10.64 -0.51 0.60
CA MET A 133 -10.59 -1.96 0.36
C MET A 133 -11.97 -2.62 0.44
N GLY A 134 -12.78 -2.28 1.43
CA GLY A 134 -14.13 -2.84 1.58
C GLY A 134 -15.03 -2.59 0.36
N ALA A 135 -15.10 -1.34 -0.12
CA ALA A 135 -15.91 -0.99 -1.30
C ALA A 135 -15.34 -1.60 -2.58
N THR A 136 -14.01 -1.61 -2.73
CA THR A 136 -13.33 -2.21 -3.89
C THR A 136 -13.57 -3.72 -3.96
N LEU A 137 -13.51 -4.45 -2.84
CA LEU A 137 -13.76 -5.90 -2.83
C LEU A 137 -15.20 -6.25 -3.19
N VAL A 138 -16.18 -5.48 -2.71
CA VAL A 138 -17.58 -5.68 -3.11
C VAL A 138 -17.77 -5.38 -4.59
N TRP A 139 -17.14 -4.31 -5.11
CA TRP A 139 -17.17 -4.01 -6.54
C TRP A 139 -16.59 -5.16 -7.35
N LEU A 140 -15.43 -5.69 -6.96
CA LEU A 140 -14.78 -6.83 -7.61
C LEU A 140 -15.65 -8.09 -7.58
N ALA A 141 -16.36 -8.36 -6.49
CA ALA A 141 -17.26 -9.51 -6.40
C ALA A 141 -18.39 -9.48 -7.44
N HIS A 142 -18.86 -8.28 -7.80
CA HIS A 142 -19.90 -8.11 -8.80
C HIS A 142 -19.37 -8.04 -10.24
N HIS A 143 -18.18 -7.49 -10.45
CA HIS A 143 -17.68 -7.17 -11.79
C HIS A 143 -16.56 -8.09 -12.28
N GLN A 144 -15.78 -8.69 -11.36
CA GLN A 144 -14.62 -9.53 -11.65
C GLN A 144 -14.53 -10.72 -10.66
N PRO A 145 -15.58 -11.55 -10.54
CA PRO A 145 -15.60 -12.65 -9.56
C PRO A 145 -14.45 -13.64 -9.76
N ASP A 146 -14.10 -13.98 -11.01
CA ASP A 146 -12.99 -14.88 -11.32
C ASP A 146 -11.63 -14.41 -10.77
N LEU A 147 -11.44 -13.08 -10.66
CA LEU A 147 -10.22 -12.50 -10.09
C LEU A 147 -10.17 -12.70 -8.57
N LEU A 148 -11.31 -12.51 -7.89
CA LEU A 148 -11.42 -12.76 -6.45
C LEU A 148 -11.34 -14.24 -6.12
N ASP A 149 -11.92 -15.13 -6.93
CA ASP A 149 -11.84 -16.57 -6.73
C ASP A 149 -10.40 -17.10 -6.76
N ARG A 150 -9.54 -16.45 -7.55
CA ARG A 150 -8.09 -16.76 -7.61
C ARG A 150 -7.30 -16.12 -6.48
N THR A 151 -7.88 -15.19 -5.74
CA THR A 151 -7.21 -14.43 -4.69
C THR A 151 -7.07 -15.26 -3.42
N HIS A 152 -5.84 -15.45 -2.96
CA HIS A 152 -5.54 -16.09 -1.68
C HIS A 152 -5.46 -15.07 -0.53
N LYS A 153 -4.93 -13.86 -0.81
CA LYS A 153 -4.78 -12.78 0.18
C LYS A 153 -5.07 -11.43 -0.46
N VAL A 154 -5.62 -10.53 0.35
CA VAL A 154 -5.77 -9.11 0.02
C VAL A 154 -4.91 -8.32 1.00
N ILE A 155 -4.08 -7.41 0.49
CA ILE A 155 -3.16 -6.61 1.32
C ILE A 155 -3.12 -5.16 0.85
N PHE A 156 -2.57 -4.28 1.71
CA PHE A 156 -2.36 -2.88 1.40
C PHE A 156 -1.03 -2.63 0.66
N PRO A 157 -0.89 -1.50 -0.06
CA PRO A 157 0.33 -1.15 -0.80
C PRO A 157 1.62 -1.22 0.05
N LYS A 158 1.62 -0.64 1.26
CA LYS A 158 2.78 -0.68 2.16
C LYS A 158 3.15 -2.11 2.55
N ASP A 159 2.14 -2.95 2.81
CA ASP A 159 2.34 -4.30 3.29
C ASP A 159 2.98 -5.21 2.21
N TYR A 160 2.84 -4.84 0.94
CA TYR A 160 3.56 -5.51 -0.15
C TYR A 160 5.08 -5.32 -0.04
N LEU A 161 5.56 -4.12 0.26
CA LEU A 161 7.00 -3.90 0.49
C LEU A 161 7.51 -4.71 1.68
N ARG A 162 6.72 -4.77 2.76
CA ARG A 162 7.03 -5.61 3.92
C ARG A 162 7.09 -7.08 3.54
N LEU A 163 6.13 -7.58 2.77
CA LEU A 163 6.12 -8.96 2.26
C LEU A 163 7.39 -9.24 1.45
N ARG A 164 7.75 -8.36 0.51
CA ARG A 164 8.96 -8.52 -0.32
C ARG A 164 10.26 -8.52 0.48
N LEU A 165 10.32 -7.75 1.56
CA LEU A 165 11.52 -7.68 2.41
C LEU A 165 11.62 -8.81 3.43
N THR A 166 10.50 -9.34 3.90
CA THR A 166 10.47 -10.24 5.06
C THR A 166 9.93 -11.63 4.77
N GLY A 167 9.27 -11.84 3.64
CA GLY A 167 8.53 -13.07 3.33
C GLY A 167 7.22 -13.23 4.13
N HIS A 168 6.85 -12.25 4.96
CA HIS A 168 5.68 -12.34 5.84
C HIS A 168 4.61 -11.31 5.48
N ILE A 169 3.36 -11.74 5.46
CA ILE A 169 2.19 -10.86 5.35
C ILE A 169 1.80 -10.40 6.76
N ALA A 170 1.73 -9.09 6.97
CA ALA A 170 1.09 -8.50 8.14
C ALA A 170 0.71 -7.05 7.80
N THR A 171 -0.29 -6.55 8.53
CA THR A 171 -0.74 -5.16 8.46
C THR A 171 -0.73 -4.57 9.87
N ASP A 172 -0.65 -3.25 9.98
CA ASP A 172 -0.78 -2.55 11.26
C ASP A 172 -2.22 -2.04 11.45
N VAL A 173 -2.53 -1.60 12.67
CA VAL A 173 -3.89 -1.17 13.04
C VAL A 173 -4.36 0.07 12.29
N SER A 174 -3.45 0.90 11.76
CA SER A 174 -3.84 2.12 11.04
C SER A 174 -4.34 1.81 9.64
N ASP A 175 -3.66 0.94 8.89
CA ASP A 175 -4.15 0.47 7.59
C ASP A 175 -5.39 -0.41 7.74
N ALA A 176 -5.42 -1.29 8.75
CA ALA A 176 -6.57 -2.17 9.00
C ALA A 176 -7.86 -1.43 9.42
N ALA A 177 -7.75 -0.17 9.87
CA ALA A 177 -8.90 0.67 10.20
C ALA A 177 -9.51 1.37 8.97
N GLY A 178 -8.84 1.33 7.82
CA GLY A 178 -9.27 1.97 6.57
C GLY A 178 -10.10 1.09 5.63
#